data_AF-I3XTJ7-F1
#
_entry.id   AF-I3XTJ7-F1
#
_cell.length_a   1.000
_cell.length_b   1.000
_cell.length_c   1.000
_cell.angle_alpha   90.00
_cell.angle_beta   90.00
_cell.angle_gamma   90.00
#
_symmetry.space_group_name_H-M   'P 1'
#
loop_
_entity.id
_entity.type
_entity.pdbx_description
1 polymer ?
#
loop_
_entity_poly.entity_id
_entity_poly.type
_entity_poly.pdbx_seq_one_letter_code
_entity_poly.pdbx_strand_id
1 'polypeptide(L)' 'MSGVMPKMRLITVKMPVLYVEGIDELVRIGRYSSRSEVIRVAIRDFLKKELWIREASEI' A
#
# COMPACT_ATOMS: atom_id res chain seq x y z
N MET A 1 -6.83 -11.90 24.92
CA MET A 1 -6.09 -10.77 24.34
C MET A 1 -6.80 -10.37 23.06
N SER A 2 -7.59 -9.29 23.10
CA SER A 2 -8.38 -8.81 21.98
C SER A 2 -7.45 -8.36 20.85
N GLY A 3 -7.46 -9.09 19.74
CA GLY A 3 -6.76 -8.73 18.52
C GLY A 3 -7.30 -7.41 17.99
N VAL A 4 -6.54 -6.33 18.21
CA VAL A 4 -6.85 -5.02 17.64
C VAL A 4 -6.67 -5.16 16.13
N MET A 5 -7.76 -5.35 15.38
CA MET A 5 -7.71 -5.10 13.94
C MET A 5 -7.27 -3.66 13.76
N PRO A 6 -6.15 -3.38 13.07
CA PRO A 6 -5.75 -2.00 12.82
C PRO A 6 -6.91 -1.33 12.10
N LYS A 7 -7.49 -0.29 12.72
CA LYS A 7 -8.63 0.45 12.16
C LYS A 7 -8.23 0.98 10.79
N MET A 8 -8.76 0.40 9.73
CA MET A 8 -8.64 0.97 8.39
C MET A 8 -9.41 2.29 8.35
N ARG A 9 -8.81 3.31 7.76
CA ARG A 9 -9.46 4.60 7.51
C ARG A 9 -9.64 4.79 6.01
N LEU A 10 -10.79 5.30 5.60
CA LEU A 10 -11.01 5.75 4.23
C LEU A 10 -10.19 7.02 3.99
N ILE A 11 -9.40 7.00 2.92
CA ILE A 11 -8.57 8.13 2.48
C ILE A 11 -8.88 8.36 1.00
N THR A 12 -9.14 9.60 0.62
CA THR A 12 -9.33 10.01 -0.78
C THR A 12 -8.09 10.78 -1.23
N VAL A 13 -7.47 10.36 -2.32
CA VAL A 13 -6.31 11.02 -2.93
C VAL A 13 -6.57 11.31 -4.40
N LYS A 14 -5.95 12.36 -4.93
CA LYS A 14 -5.91 12.62 -6.37
C LYS A 14 -4.69 11.90 -6.96
N MET A 15 -4.88 11.16 -8.05
CA MET A 15 -3.82 10.45 -8.75
C MET A 15 -3.87 10.71 -10.26
N PRO A 16 -2.71 10.76 -10.95
CA PRO A 16 -2.66 10.71 -12.40
C PRO A 16 -3.39 9.50 -12.96
N VAL A 17 -4.10 9.69 -14.07
CA VAL A 17 -4.93 8.67 -14.72
C VAL A 17 -4.12 7.42 -15.04
N LEU A 18 -2.91 7.58 -15.58
CA LEU A 18 -2.01 6.49 -15.93
C LEU A 18 -1.71 5.53 -14.77
N TYR A 19 -1.61 6.05 -13.53
CA TYR A 19 -1.38 5.19 -12.36
C TYR A 19 -2.62 4.43 -11.95
N VAL A 20 -3.80 5.05 -12.07
CA VAL A 20 -5.07 4.38 -11.79
C VAL A 20 -5.30 3.25 -12.79
N GLU A 21 -5.05 3.49 -14.08
CA GLU A 21 -5.13 2.48 -15.13
C GLU A 21 -4.16 1.31 -14.89
N GLY A 22 -2.92 1.61 -14.51
CA GLY A 22 -1.95 0.58 -14.15
C GLY A 22 -2.39 -0.27 -12.95
N ILE A 23 -3.01 0.36 -11.94
CA ILE A 23 -3.58 -0.36 -10.79
C ILE A 23 -4.79 -1.21 -11.23
N ASP A 24 -5.66 -0.68 -12.07
CA ASP A 24 -6.84 -1.41 -12.58
C ASP A 24 -6.42 -2.65 -13.38
N GLU A 25 -5.36 -2.54 -14.18
CA GLU A 25 -4.78 -3.68 -14.90
C GLU A 25 -4.30 -4.78 -13.95
N LEU A 26 -3.61 -4.41 -12.86
CA LEU A 26 -3.14 -5.36 -11.85
C LEU A 26 -4.28 -6.11 -11.15
N VAL A 27 -5.43 -5.46 -10.98
CA VAL A 27 -6.64 -6.10 -10.47
C VAL A 27 -7.29 -6.97 -11.53
N ARG A 28 -7.34 -6.50 -12.79
CA ARG A 28 -7.94 -7.22 -13.93
C ARG A 28 -7.26 -8.57 -14.19
N ILE A 29 -5.94 -8.63 -14.08
CA ILE A 29 -5.17 -9.87 -14.23
C ILE A 29 -5.30 -10.82 -13.02
N GLY A 30 -6.06 -10.44 -11.98
CA GLY A 30 -6.32 -11.26 -10.80
C GLY A 30 -5.17 -11.32 -9.79
N ARG A 31 -4.14 -10.46 -9.95
CA ARG A 31 -2.98 -10.43 -9.03
C ARG A 31 -3.33 -9.82 -7.67
N TYR A 32 -4.32 -8.95 -7.63
CA TYR A 32 -4.83 -8.33 -6.42
C TYR A 32 -6.36 -8.32 -6.42
N SER A 33 -6.97 -8.41 -5.24
CA SER A 33 -8.43 -8.45 -5.05
C SER A 33 -9.10 -7.10 -5.27
N SER A 34 -8.37 -5.99 -5.08
CA SER A 34 -8.92 -4.63 -5.20
C SER A 34 -7.82 -3.59 -5.38
N ARG A 35 -8.19 -2.42 -5.94
CA ARG A 35 -7.30 -1.25 -6.02
C ARG A 35 -6.73 -0.87 -4.65
N SER A 36 -7.58 -0.93 -3.62
CA SER A 36 -7.19 -0.64 -2.24
C SER A 36 -6.14 -1.60 -1.71
N GLU A 37 -6.15 -2.87 -2.14
CA GLU A 37 -5.10 -3.83 -1.77
C GLU A 37 -3.77 -3.48 -2.43
N VAL A 38 -3.78 -3.19 -3.74
CA VAL A 38 -2.58 -2.76 -4.48
C VAL A 38 -1.92 -1.57 -3.79
N ILE A 39 -2.71 -0.54 -3.49
CA ILE A 39 -2.23 0.68 -2.85
C ILE A 39 -1.66 0.39 -1.45
N ARG A 40 -2.34 -0.45 -0.65
CA ARG A 40 -1.85 -0.81 0.68
C ARG A 40 -0.54 -1.60 0.63
N VAL A 41 -0.38 -2.51 -0.34
CA VAL A 41 0.86 -3.28 -0.51
C VAL A 41 1.99 -2.35 -0.95
N ALA A 42 1.76 -1.50 -1.95
CA ALA A 42 2.75 -0.53 -2.42
C ALA A 42 3.21 0.41 -1.29
N ILE A 43 2.28 0.96 -0.51
CA ILE A 43 2.61 1.83 0.63
C ILE A 43 3.36 1.05 1.72
N ARG A 44 2.95 -0.19 2.02
CA ARG A 44 3.64 -1.02 3.02
C ARG A 44 5.09 -1.27 2.62
N ASP A 45 5.32 -1.68 1.39
CA ASP A 45 6.67 -2.00 0.91
C ASP A 45 7.54 -0.74 0.82
N PHE A 46 6.93 0.38 0.42
CA PHE A 46 7.57 1.69 0.46
C PHE A 46 7.96 2.11 1.89
N LEU A 47 7.03 2.05 2.85
CA LEU A 47 7.30 2.39 4.25
C LEU A 47 8.35 1.49 4.87
N LYS A 48 8.29 0.18 4.59
CA LYS A 48 9.31 -0.77 5.02
C LYS A 48 10.69 -0.35 4.51
N LYS A 49 10.81 -0.02 3.23
CA LYS A 49 12.08 0.41 2.64
C LYS A 49 12.60 1.70 3.30
N GLU A 50 11.77 2.73 3.42
CA GLU A 50 12.21 4.04 3.91
C GLU A 50 12.47 4.07 5.43
N LEU A 51 11.68 3.31 6.22
CA LEU A 51 11.79 3.33 7.68
C LEU A 51 12.81 2.32 8.22
N TRP A 52 12.95 1.11 7.62
CA TRP A 52 13.98 0.17 8.09
C TRP A 52 15.41 0.63 7.79
N ILE A 53 15.62 1.49 6.78
CA ILE A 53 16.95 2.07 6.53
C ILE A 53 17.37 3.02 7.68
N ARG A 54 16.42 3.64 8.41
CA ARG A 54 16.74 4.54 9.52
C ARG A 54 17.20 3.82 10.78
N GLU A 55 16.76 2.58 11.02
CA GLU A 55 17.19 1.80 12.19
C GLU A 55 18.58 1.16 12.00
N ALA A 56 19.01 0.91 10.76
CA ALA A 56 20.31 0.30 10.47
C ALA A 56 21.50 1.28 10.52
N SER A 57 21.26 2.57 10.78
CA SER A 57 22.29 3.63 10.81
C SER A 57 22.59 4.17 12.23
N GLU A 58 22.08 3.51 13.28
CA GLU A 58 22.52 3.74 14.67
C GLU A 58 23.20 2.47 15.22
N ILE A 59 24.38 2.14 14.68
CA ILE A 59 25.42 1.32 15.35
C ILE A 59 26.77 1.95 15.07
#